data_AF-A0A847N7C3-F1
#
_entry.id   AF-A0A847N7C3-F1
#
_cell.length_a   1.000
_cell.length_b   1.000
_cell.length_c   1.000
_cell.angle_alpha   90.00
_cell.angle_beta   90.00
_cell.angle_gamma   90.00
#
_symmetry.space_group_name_H-M   'P 1'
#
loop_
_entity.id
_entity.type
_entity.pdbx_description
1 polymer ?
#
loop_
_entity_poly.entity_id
_entity_poly.type
_entity_poly.pdbx_seq_one_letter_code
_entity_poly.pdbx_strand_id
1 'polypeptide(L)'
;MISLIWAMDTNWLIGLDDKLPWRYKEDLMYFKQMVKDQTVIMGDVTYHSLKGYYKDKPFPFGKIYVCTLDQTLKIDGVNMVYDLHAFLQNNS
;
A
#
# COMPACT_ATOMS: atom_id res chain seq x y z
N MET A 1 5.20 -14.46 8.40
CA MET A 1 5.91 -14.39 7.10
C MET A 1 5.63 -13.02 6.49
N ILE A 2 6.66 -12.30 6.06
CA ILE A 2 6.54 -10.99 5.41
C ILE A 2 6.84 -11.18 3.92
N SER A 3 6.03 -10.56 3.07
CA SER A 3 6.22 -10.57 1.62
C SER A 3 6.08 -9.15 1.08
N LEU A 4 6.94 -8.82 0.12
CA LEU A 4 6.91 -7.54 -0.56
C LEU A 4 6.37 -7.75 -1.97
N ILE A 5 5.55 -6.83 -2.44
CA ILE A 5 4.97 -6.86 -3.79
C ILE A 5 5.00 -5.44 -4.38
N TRP A 6 5.59 -5.31 -5.57
CA TRP A 6 5.65 -4.06 -6.30
C TRP A 6 5.83 -4.32 -7.80
N ALA A 7 5.54 -3.32 -8.62
CA ALA A 7 5.88 -3.28 -10.04
C ALA A 7 6.99 -2.24 -10.24
N MET A 8 7.89 -2.48 -11.18
CA MET A 8 9.10 -1.67 -11.36
C MET A 8 9.55 -1.69 -12.82
N ASP A 9 10.03 -0.55 -13.34
CA ASP A 9 10.65 -0.50 -14.66
C ASP A 9 12.11 -0.96 -14.65
N THR A 10 12.76 -0.99 -15.82
CA THR A 10 14.17 -1.41 -15.95
C THR A 10 15.16 -0.45 -15.28
N ASN A 11 14.72 0.75 -14.91
CA ASN A 11 15.50 1.79 -14.24
C ASN A 11 15.12 1.92 -12.75
N TRP A 12 14.46 0.91 -12.18
CA TRP A 12 14.06 0.86 -10.77
C TRP A 12 12.96 1.87 -10.36
N LEU A 13 12.31 2.52 -11.34
CA LEU A 13 11.18 3.40 -11.07
C LEU A 13 9.96 2.58 -10.64
N ILE A 14 9.29 3.00 -9.57
CA ILE A 14 8.06 2.37 -9.07
C ILE A 14 6.83 3.30 -9.12
N GLY A 15 7.05 4.59 -9.36
CA GLY A 15 6.01 5.61 -9.39
C GLY A 15 6.56 6.98 -9.77
N LEU A 16 5.70 7.82 -10.35
CA LEU A 16 5.98 9.21 -10.72
C LEU A 16 4.73 10.05 -10.43
N ASP A 17 4.90 11.20 -9.78
CA ASP A 17 3.80 12.11 -9.41
C ASP A 17 2.62 11.40 -8.71
N ASP A 18 2.95 10.61 -7.67
CA ASP A 18 2.03 9.80 -6.86
C ASP A 18 1.17 8.81 -7.66
N LYS A 19 1.63 8.42 -8.86
CA LYS A 19 0.93 7.50 -9.75
C LYS A 19 1.87 6.45 -10.32
N LEU A 20 1.27 5.36 -10.81
CA LEU A 20 1.96 4.45 -11.70
C LEU A 20 2.05 5.11 -13.10
N PRO A 21 3.26 5.29 -13.66
CA PRO A 21 3.42 5.93 -14.97
C PRO A 21 3.03 5.02 -16.14
N TRP A 22 2.68 3.75 -15.85
CA TRP A 22 2.17 2.77 -16.80
C TRP A 22 0.78 2.28 -16.42
N ARG A 23 0.11 1.62 -17.37
CA ARG A 23 -1.20 1.01 -17.18
C ARG A 23 -1.25 -0.37 -17.83
N TYR A 24 -0.76 -1.38 -17.11
CA TYR A 24 -0.85 -2.78 -17.50
C TYR A 24 -1.98 -3.46 -16.72
N LYS A 25 -2.98 -3.98 -17.44
CA LYS A 25 -4.17 -4.57 -16.79
C LYS A 25 -3.81 -5.87 -16.06
N GLU A 26 -2.90 -6.63 -16.66
CA GLU A 26 -2.41 -7.92 -16.19
C GLU A 26 -1.67 -7.77 -14.86
N ASP A 27 -0.80 -6.75 -14.75
CA ASP A 27 -0.10 -6.39 -13.51
C ASP A 27 -1.08 -6.02 -12.39
N LEU A 28 -2.07 -5.18 -12.69
CA LEU A 28 -3.10 -4.81 -11.71
C LEU A 28 -3.98 -6.00 -11.28
N MET A 29 -4.26 -6.93 -12.20
CA MET A 29 -5.00 -8.16 -11.89
C MET A 29 -4.18 -9.07 -10.99
N TYR A 30 -2.90 -9.25 -11.30
CA TYR A 30 -1.96 -10.03 -10.50
C TYR A 30 -1.83 -9.42 -9.09
N PHE A 31 -1.60 -8.12 -8.98
CA PHE A 31 -1.52 -7.42 -7.70
C PHE A 31 -2.79 -7.64 -6.87
N LYS A 32 -3.97 -7.43 -7.46
CA LYS A 32 -5.26 -7.66 -6.78
C LYS A 32 -5.43 -9.09 -6.28
N GLN A 33 -5.02 -10.09 -7.08
CA GLN A 33 -5.10 -11.49 -6.68
C GLN A 33 -4.18 -11.80 -5.50
N MET A 34 -2.96 -11.28 -5.52
CA MET A 34 -1.95 -11.53 -4.48
C MET A 34 -2.30 -10.87 -3.14
N VAL A 35 -2.86 -9.66 -3.17
CA VAL A 35 -3.17 -8.88 -1.95
C VAL A 35 -4.58 -9.12 -1.41
N LYS A 36 -5.40 -9.92 -2.11
CA LYS A 36 -6.79 -10.14 -1.74
C LYS A 36 -6.89 -10.77 -0.34
N ASP A 37 -7.71 -10.17 0.51
CA ASP A 37 -7.97 -10.61 1.90
C ASP A 37 -6.71 -10.67 2.80
N GLN A 38 -5.56 -10.18 2.31
CA GLN A 38 -4.30 -10.13 3.06
C GLN A 38 -4.28 -8.96 4.03
N THR A 39 -3.43 -9.08 5.05
CA THR A 39 -3.02 -7.94 5.87
C THR A 39 -1.92 -7.19 5.14
N VAL A 40 -2.16 -5.90 4.83
CA VAL A 40 -1.22 -5.07 4.09
C VAL A 40 -0.74 -3.91 4.94
N ILE A 41 0.53 -3.55 4.78
CA ILE A 41 1.12 -2.31 5.28
C ILE A 41 1.68 -1.53 4.10
N MET A 42 1.43 -0.22 4.07
CA MET A 42 1.88 0.69 3.02
C MET A 42 2.20 2.07 3.60
N GLY A 43 2.90 2.90 2.82
CA GLY A 43 3.08 4.31 3.17
C GLY A 43 1.79 5.12 3.01
N ASP A 44 1.71 6.26 3.68
CA ASP A 44 0.63 7.25 3.55
C ASP A 44 0.46 7.75 2.11
N VAL A 45 1.55 8.10 1.42
CA VAL A 45 1.49 8.53 0.00
C VAL A 45 0.91 7.42 -0.88
N THR A 46 1.32 6.17 -0.67
CA THR A 46 0.77 5.00 -1.40
C THR A 46 -0.71 4.80 -1.10
N TYR A 47 -1.14 4.97 0.14
CA TYR A 47 -2.55 4.89 0.52
C TYR A 47 -3.40 5.93 -0.21
N HIS A 48 -2.95 7.19 -0.24
CA HIS A 48 -3.65 8.27 -0.95
C HIS A 48 -3.70 8.04 -2.46
N SER A 49 -2.60 7.59 -3.06
CA SER A 49 -2.56 7.17 -4.47
C SER A 49 -3.60 6.08 -4.75
N LEU A 50 -3.62 5.01 -3.94
CA LEU A 50 -4.58 3.90 -4.04
C LEU A 50 -6.02 4.35 -3.83
N LYS A 51 -6.31 5.27 -2.92
CA LYS A 51 -7.66 5.87 -2.80
C LYS A 51 -8.08 6.61 -4.07
N GLY A 52 -7.15 7.21 -4.81
CA GLY A 52 -7.38 7.75 -6.13
C GLY A 52 -7.87 6.71 -7.16
N TYR A 53 -7.45 5.45 -7.02
CA TYR A 53 -7.89 4.34 -7.89
C TYR A 53 -9.17 3.64 -7.39
N TYR A 54 -9.38 3.57 -6.07
CA TYR A 54 -10.52 2.91 -5.41
C TYR A 54 -11.55 3.90 -4.85
N LYS A 55 -11.75 5.06 -5.51
CA LYS A 55 -12.59 6.17 -5.00
C LYS A 55 -13.92 5.71 -4.38
N ASP A 56 -14.69 4.95 -5.17
CA ASP A 56 -16.03 4.48 -4.77
C ASP A 56 -16.06 2.98 -4.47
N LYS A 57 -14.89 2.34 -4.36
CA LYS A 57 -14.77 0.89 -4.19
C LYS A 57 -14.04 0.56 -2.89
N PRO A 58 -14.48 -0.47 -2.15
CA PRO A 58 -13.68 -0.96 -1.05
C PRO A 58 -12.34 -1.48 -1.58
N PHE A 59 -11.30 -1.36 -0.76
CA PHE A 59 -10.05 -2.03 -1.06
C PHE A 59 -10.24 -3.55 -1.01
N PRO A 60 -9.48 -4.32 -1.81
CA PRO A 60 -9.52 -5.78 -1.77
C PRO A 60 -8.73 -6.37 -0.57
N PHE A 61 -8.24 -5.54 0.35
CA PHE A 61 -7.41 -5.95 1.48
C PHE A 61 -8.27 -6.43 2.65
N GLY A 62 -7.77 -7.38 3.43
CA GLY A 62 -8.43 -7.83 4.66
C GLY A 62 -8.21 -6.83 5.81
N LYS A 63 -6.95 -6.49 6.08
CA LYS A 63 -6.57 -5.49 7.11
C LYS A 63 -5.56 -4.51 6.54
N ILE A 64 -5.77 -3.22 6.83
CA ILE A 64 -4.96 -2.13 6.29
C ILE A 64 -4.21 -1.43 7.42
N TYR A 65 -2.89 -1.40 7.28
CA TYR A 65 -1.99 -0.56 8.05
C TYR A 65 -1.40 0.52 7.18
N VAL A 66 -1.38 1.76 7.67
CA VAL A 66 -0.73 2.89 7.01
C VAL A 66 0.41 3.38 7.88
N CYS A 67 1.62 3.34 7.33
CA CYS A 67 2.82 3.79 7.98
C CYS A 67 3.17 5.22 7.53
N THR A 68 3.49 6.09 8.48
CA THR A 68 3.95 7.45 8.20
C THR A 68 4.95 7.90 9.26
N LEU A 69 5.83 8.82 8.89
CA LEU A 69 6.73 9.52 9.83
C LEU A 69 6.06 10.75 10.44
N ASP A 70 4.95 11.23 9.86
CA ASP A 70 4.16 12.32 10.41
C ASP A 70 3.27 11.82 11.55
N GLN A 71 3.69 12.11 12.79
CA GLN A 71 2.96 11.71 14.00
C GLN A 71 1.61 12.43 14.18
N THR A 72 1.35 13.49 13.40
CA THR A 72 0.10 14.25 13.46
C THR A 72 -0.94 13.74 12.48
N LEU A 73 -0.52 13.02 11.43
CA LEU A 73 -1.40 12.49 10.41
C LEU A 73 -2.32 11.42 11.02
N LYS A 74 -3.61 11.57 10.75
CA LYS A 74 -4.65 10.61 11.10
C LYS A 74 -5.52 10.35 9.88
N ILE A 75 -5.74 9.08 9.59
CA ILE A 75 -6.60 8.63 8.50
C ILE A 75 -7.67 7.73 9.12
N ASP A 76 -8.94 8.10 8.92
CA ASP A 76 -10.05 7.34 9.46
C ASP A 76 -10.21 5.99 8.76
N GLY A 77 -10.55 4.96 9.53
CA GLY A 77 -10.85 3.63 9.02
C GLY A 77 -9.62 2.78 8.65
N VAL A 78 -8.41 3.21 9.02
CA VAL A 78 -7.17 2.40 8.88
C VAL A 78 -6.42 2.30 10.20
N ASN A 79 -5.52 1.33 10.30
CA ASN A 79 -4.64 1.19 11.45
C ASN A 79 -3.36 2.01 11.21
N MET A 80 -3.17 3.10 11.95
CA MET A 80 -1.97 3.94 11.80
C MET A 80 -0.75 3.27 12.46
N VAL A 81 0.40 3.38 11.80
CA VAL A 81 1.71 2.93 12.27
C VAL A 81 2.68 4.11 12.16
N TYR A 82 3.29 4.49 13.29
CA TYR A 82 4.24 5.62 13.34
C TYR A 82 5.70 5.18 13.50
N ASP A 83 5.92 3.89 13.74
CA ASP A 83 7.25 3.25 13.78
C ASP A 83 7.15 1.88 13.13
N LEU A 84 7.66 1.76 11.90
CA LEU A 84 7.64 0.53 11.15
C LEU A 84 8.47 -0.56 11.82
N HIS A 85 9.63 -0.20 12.37
CA HIS A 85 10.55 -1.18 12.94
C HIS A 85 9.95 -1.81 14.21
N ALA A 86 9.46 -0.98 15.13
CA ALA A 86 8.77 -1.46 16.32
C ALA A 86 7.51 -2.27 15.97
N PHE A 87 6.75 -1.83 14.96
CA PHE A 87 5.58 -2.57 14.49
C PHE A 87 5.95 -3.97 13.99
N LEU A 88 6.97 -4.09 13.15
CA LEU A 88 7.40 -5.38 12.63
C LEU A 88 7.90 -6.30 13.74
N GLN A 89 8.71 -5.80 14.69
CA GLN A 89 9.20 -6.61 15.82
C GLN A 89 8.08 -7.18 16.69
N ASN A 90 7.01 -6.42 16.93
CA ASN A 90 5.90 -6.83 17.78
C ASN A 90 4.89 -7.77 17.09
N ASN A 91 4.99 -7.94 15.77
CA ASN A 91 4.05 -8.72 14.96
C ASN A 91 4.78 -9.77 14.09
N SER A 92 6.04 -10.09 14.42
CA SER A 92 6.87 -11.11 13.75
C SER A 92 6.68 -12.50 14.32
#